data_AF-A0A8J8DJZ1-F1
#
_entry.id   AF-A0A8J8DJZ1-F1
#
_cell.length_a   1.000
_cell.length_b   1.000
_cell.length_c   1.000
_cell.angle_alpha   90.00
_cell.angle_beta   90.00
_cell.angle_gamma   90.00
#
_symmetry.space_group_name_H-M   'P 1'
#
loop_
_entity.id
_entity.type
_entity.pdbx_description
1 polymer ?
#
loop_
_entity_poly.entity_id
_entity_poly.type
_entity_poly.pdbx_seq_one_letter_code
_entity_poly.pdbx_strand_id
1 'polypeptide(L)' 'MEYNMIKSIRETPGILKNLKIGEEVERILENDFNRVIFIGCGSSYFSSLAGAYVLNKVSNNIQTFALPASEFMFHFVKKG' A
#
# COMPACT_ATOMS: atom_id res chain seq x y z
N MET A 1 3.34 -1.76 -34.09
CA MET A 1 4.01 -1.83 -32.78
C MET A 1 3.10 -1.13 -31.78
N GLU A 2 2.45 -1.88 -30.88
CA GLU A 2 1.61 -1.25 -29.85
C GLU A 2 2.51 -0.63 -28.77
N TYR A 3 2.20 0.58 -28.33
CA TYR A 3 2.94 1.24 -27.25
C TYR A 3 2.64 0.54 -25.92
N ASN A 4 3.69 0.11 -25.21
CA ASN A 4 3.58 -0.60 -23.93
C ASN A 4 2.67 0.10 -22.92
N MET A 5 2.69 1.44 -22.88
CA MET A 5 1.84 2.23 -21.98
C MET A 5 0.34 2.04 -22.28
N ILE A 6 -0.06 2.12 -23.55
CA ILE A 6 -1.46 1.97 -23.95
C ILE A 6 -1.95 0.55 -23.69
N LYS A 7 -1.09 -0.44 -23.96
CA LYS A 7 -1.36 -1.84 -23.62
C LYS A 7 -1.59 -2.02 -22.12
N SER A 8 -0.69 -1.51 -21.26
CA SER A 8 -0.84 -1.61 -19.80
C SER A 8 -2.12 -0.96 -19.27
N ILE A 9 -2.51 0.20 -19.80
CA ILE A 9 -3.77 0.88 -19.40
C ILE A 9 -4.97 0.00 -19.76
N ARG A 10 -5.01 -0.58 -20.96
CA ARG A 10 -6.11 -1.45 -21.42
C ARG A 10 -6.21 -2.76 -20.65
N GLU A 11 -5.09 -3.30 -20.22
CA GLU A 11 -5.03 -4.56 -19.46
C GLU A 11 -5.38 -4.40 -17.98
N THR A 12 -5.21 -3.19 -17.41
CA THR A 12 -5.43 -2.90 -15.98
C THR A 12 -6.80 -3.39 -15.46
N PRO A 13 -7.95 -3.14 -16.13
CA PRO A 13 -9.24 -3.63 -15.67
C PRO A 13 -9.33 -5.17 -15.59
N GLY A 14 -8.68 -5.88 -16.52
CA GLY A 14 -8.63 -7.34 -16.52
C GLY A 14 -7.77 -7.89 -15.37
N ILE A 15 -6.63 -7.24 -15.11
CA ILE A 15 -5.75 -7.57 -13.99
C ILE A 15 -6.50 -7.38 -12.66
N LEU A 16 -7.21 -6.25 -12.49
CA LEU A 16 -7.96 -5.97 -11.26
C LEU A 16 -9.06 -7.00 -10.99
N LYS A 17 -9.76 -7.50 -12.01
CA LYS A 17 -10.78 -8.55 -11.85
C LYS A 17 -10.21 -9.89 -11.38
N ASN A 18 -8.97 -10.18 -11.77
CA ASN A 18 -8.30 -11.43 -11.46
C ASN A 18 -7.36 -11.32 -10.25
N LEU A 19 -7.24 -10.12 -9.67
CA LEU A 19 -6.41 -9.89 -8.51
C LEU A 19 -7.01 -10.65 -7.32
N LYS A 20 -6.23 -11.60 -6.80
CA LYS A 20 -6.57 -12.32 -5.58
C LYS A 20 -5.82 -11.69 -4.41
N ILE A 21 -6.50 -11.58 -3.27
CA ILE A 21 -5.81 -11.30 -2.01
C ILE A 21 -4.89 -12.48 -1.74
N GLY A 22 -3.60 -12.22 -1.60
CA GLY A 22 -2.62 -13.27 -1.32
C GLY A 22 -2.74 -13.78 0.11
N GLU A 23 -2.36 -15.04 0.34
CA GLU A 23 -2.33 -15.67 1.67
C GLU A 23 -1.52 -14.85 2.70
N GLU A 24 -0.57 -14.03 2.25
CA GLU A 24 0.20 -13.12 3.09
C GLU A 24 -0.67 -12.09 3.82
N VAL A 25 -1.73 -11.59 3.18
CA VAL A 25 -2.65 -10.64 3.82
C VAL A 25 -3.44 -11.34 4.93
N GLU A 26 -3.88 -12.58 4.70
CA GLU A 26 -4.58 -13.37 5.71
C GLU A 26 -3.67 -13.62 6.93
N ARG A 27 -2.40 -13.97 6.70
CA ARG A 27 -1.41 -14.13 7.78
C ARG A 27 -1.17 -12.84 8.56
N ILE A 28 -1.17 -11.69 7.89
CA ILE A 28 -1.04 -10.39 8.58
C ILE A 28 -2.25 -10.15 9.48
N LEU A 29 -3.45 -10.50 9.02
CA LEU A 29 -4.69 -10.35 9.80
C LEU A 29 -4.78 -11.30 11.01
N GLU A 30 -4.04 -12.41 11.01
CA GLU A 30 -3.91 -13.30 12.18
C GLU A 30 -3.08 -12.68 13.31
N ASN A 31 -2.28 -11.65 13.02
CA ASN A 31 -1.49 -10.95 14.02
C ASN A 31 -2.30 -9.81 14.64
N ASP A 32 -2.17 -9.62 15.96
CA ASP A 32 -2.75 -8.46 16.63
C ASP A 32 -1.87 -7.24 16.40
N PHE A 33 -2.34 -6.30 15.57
CA PHE A 33 -1.67 -5.03 15.32
C PHE A 33 -2.67 -3.87 15.39
N ASN A 34 -2.20 -2.76 15.95
CA ASN A 34 -2.98 -1.53 16.06
C ASN A 34 -2.46 -0.42 15.13
N ARG A 35 -1.41 -0.70 14.34
CA ARG A 35 -0.79 0.28 13.44
C ARG A 35 -0.27 -0.34 12.16
N VAL A 36 -0.50 0.36 11.05
CA VAL A 36 0.10 0.07 9.73
C VAL A 36 0.78 1.33 9.19
N ILE A 37 2.02 1.19 8.73
CA ILE A 37 2.77 2.28 8.08
C ILE A 37 3.08 1.83 6.65
N PHE A 38 2.43 2.47 5.68
CA PHE A 38 2.72 2.27 4.27
C PHE A 38 3.90 3.14 3.83
N ILE A 39 4.89 2.53 3.18
CA ILE A 39 6.13 3.20 2.77
C ILE A 39 6.31 2.98 1.27
N GLY A 40 6.66 4.03 0.52
CA GLY A 40 6.90 3.90 -0.92
C GLY A 40 7.64 5.10 -1.52
N CYS A 41 8.10 4.95 -2.77
CA CYS A 41 8.69 6.03 -3.56
C CYS A 41 7.85 6.30 -4.82
N GLY A 42 7.85 7.54 -5.31
CA GLY A 42 7.12 7.93 -6.53
C GLY A 42 5.63 7.57 -6.49
N SER A 43 5.13 6.91 -7.55
CA SER A 43 3.73 6.45 -7.65
C SER A 43 3.30 5.51 -6.52
N SER A 44 4.21 4.72 -5.98
CA SER A 44 3.92 3.84 -4.84
C SER A 44 3.58 4.62 -3.58
N TYR A 45 4.19 5.79 -3.36
CA TYR A 45 3.82 6.65 -2.23
C TYR A 45 2.38 7.19 -2.36
N PHE A 46 1.96 7.58 -3.56
CA PHE A 46 0.58 8.03 -3.78
C PHE A 46 -0.43 6.87 -3.61
N SER A 47 -0.04 5.65 -3.98
CA SER A 47 -0.85 4.45 -3.71
C SER A 47 -0.95 4.19 -2.20
N SER A 48 0.16 4.33 -1.47
CA SER A 48 0.20 4.26 0.00
C SER A 48 -0.71 5.28 0.67
N LEU A 49 -0.75 6.52 0.19
CA LEU A 49 -1.66 7.56 0.71
C LEU A 49 -3.12 7.16 0.56
N ALA A 50 -3.51 6.69 -0.62
CA ALA A 50 -4.88 6.23 -0.88
C ALA A 50 -5.23 5.02 -0.01
N GLY A 51 -4.32 4.04 0.07
CA GLY A 51 -4.49 2.83 0.89
C GLY A 51 -4.61 3.14 2.39
N ALA A 52 -3.75 4.02 2.91
CA ALA A 52 -3.82 4.47 4.30
C ALA A 52 -5.16 5.14 4.61
N TYR A 53 -5.64 6.04 3.75
CA TYR A 53 -6.93 6.70 3.94
C TYR A 53 -8.10 5.69 3.96
N VAL A 54 -8.14 4.77 2.99
CA VAL A 54 -9.19 3.75 2.91
C VAL A 54 -9.14 2.86 4.15
N LEU A 55 -7.97 2.35 4.52
CA LEU A 55 -7.82 1.45 5.66
C LEU A 55 -8.19 2.14 6.98
N ASN A 56 -7.82 3.42 7.15
CA ASN A 56 -8.23 4.24 8.29
C ASN A 56 -9.76 4.35 8.40
N LYS A 57 -10.43 4.53 7.27
CA LYS A 57 -11.88 4.76 7.23
C LYS A 57 -12.68 3.49 7.52
N VAL A 58 -12.16 2.33 7.13
CA VAL A 58 -12.86 1.03 7.30
C VAL A 58 -12.47 0.31 8.59
N SER A 59 -11.36 0.69 9.22
CA SER A 59 -10.85 0.05 10.44
C SER A 59 -11.00 0.98 11.64
N ASN A 60 -11.76 0.56 12.66
CA ASN A 60 -11.97 1.39 13.85
C ASN A 60 -10.77 1.44 14.80
N ASN A 61 -9.90 0.43 14.77
CA ASN A 61 -8.84 0.22 15.77
C ASN A 61 -7.42 0.23 15.20
N ILE A 62 -7.25 0.54 13.91
CA ILE A 62 -5.95 0.51 13.23
C ILE A 62 -5.55 1.94 12.87
N GLN A 63 -4.47 2.42 13.48
CA GLN A 63 -3.84 3.68 13.11
C GLN A 63 -3.01 3.49 11.84
N THR A 64 -3.24 4.31 10.82
CA THR A 64 -2.60 4.15 9.51
C THR A 64 -1.82 5.40 9.11
N PHE A 65 -0.62 5.21 8.58
CA PHE A 65 0.21 6.28 8.04
C PHE A 65 0.72 5.92 6.66
N ALA A 66 1.01 6.93 5.84
CA ALA A 66 1.74 6.79 4.60
C ALA A 66 2.92 7.76 4.56
N LEU A 67 4.11 7.28 4.23
CA LEU A 67 5.34 8.07 4.23
C LEU A 67 6.15 7.83 2.95
N PRO A 68 6.78 8.88 2.40
CA PRO A 68 7.84 8.67 1.43
C PRO A 68 8.96 7.84 2.05
N ALA A 69 9.52 6.90 1.28
CA ALA A 69 10.59 6.02 1.77
C ALA A 69 11.81 6.79 2.31
N SER A 70 12.13 7.94 1.71
CA SER A 70 13.21 8.82 2.18
C SER A 70 12.96 9.37 3.58
N GLU A 71 11.70 9.58 3.97
CA GLU A 71 11.33 10.18 5.26
C GLU A 71 11.28 9.16 6.39
N PHE A 72 11.08 7.88 6.08
CA PHE A 72 10.90 6.84 7.09
C PHE A 72 12.09 6.75 8.04
N MET A 73 13.31 6.82 7.51
CA MET A 73 14.55 6.74 8.30
C MET A 73 14.71 7.90 9.29
N PHE A 74 14.17 9.08 9.01
CA PHE A 74 14.28 10.24 9.89
C PHE A 74 13.27 10.22 11.03
N HIS A 75 12.12 9.58 10.83
CA HIS A 75 10.97 9.67 11.75
C HIS A 75 10.73 8.39 12.56
N PHE A 76 11.16 7.22 12.08
CA PHE A 76 10.76 5.92 12.66
C PHE A 76 11.92 4.99 13.04
N VAL A 77 13.14 5.27 12.59
CA VAL A 77 14.32 4.51 13.05
C VAL A 77 14.94 5.24 14.23
N LYS A 78 14.99 4.59 15.40
CA LYS A 78 15.75 5.12 16.56
C LYS A 78 17.21 5.30 16.14
N LYS A 79 17.71 6.53 16.21
CA LYS A 79 19.16 6.77 16.23
C LYS A 79 19.68 6.21 17.56
N GLY A 80 20.47 5.14 17.47
CA GLY A 80 21.23 4.61 18.60
C GLY A 80 22.30 5.59 19.05
#